data_AF-A0A940UXW0-F1
#
_entry.id   AF-A0A940UXW0-F1
#
_cell.length_a   1.000
_cell.length_b   1.000
_cell.length_c   1.000
_cell.angle_alpha   90.00
_cell.angle_beta   90.00
_cell.angle_gamma   90.00
#
_symmetry.space_group_name_H-M   'P 1'
#
loop_
_entity.id
_entity.type
_entity.pdbx_description
1 polymer ?
#
loop_
_entity_poly.entity_id
_entity_poly.type
_entity_poly.pdbx_seq_one_letter_code
_entity_poly.pdbx_strand_id
1 'polypeptide(L)'
;MKIKRKIRLGLFILSLVMGSFLLFTACVTAPNIYIEKTEKVSDHFNGVRYFNPGAPQTLYYQSDQAIKRGPTWWVWNWILRTDWPEWPKRTDYPPGPPPVTRAPEGSLYVTPVGHATFLIQMDGVNILTDPMWSERCSPVSWVGPKRYSEPGIRFEDLPPVDAVLVSHNHYDHFDIPTLKNLADRGTPRAIVPLGNLDLMRSTGIATVDELDWWQSVPLSSNVTITLVPAQHFSARTLWDRDQTLWGGFVISGPSGNVYYSGDTGYGPHFREIARRFSPIRVALLPIAPFRPPQARESNQGYRHVVHMGPAEAVKAHIDLGTPFSIAAHFQVFRLGVEGFDDAVNVLVTSLKGHNLKPDAFVAPLFGQAIQIPPVLNASLSPAGEARSIGPVLGFARASRSVVPEAVVQY
;
A
#
# COMPACT_ATOMS: atom_id res chain seq x y z
N MET A 1 29.16 11.65 42.35
CA MET A 1 29.99 11.89 41.14
C MET A 1 29.45 11.29 39.84
N LYS A 2 28.91 10.05 39.83
CA LYS A 2 28.44 9.37 38.59
C LYS A 2 27.23 10.03 37.90
N ILE A 3 26.31 10.65 38.65
CA ILE A 3 25.10 11.32 38.09
C ILE A 3 25.47 12.60 37.33
N LYS A 4 26.38 13.43 37.89
CA LYS A 4 26.86 14.65 37.23
C LYS A 4 27.60 14.37 35.90
N ARG A 5 28.28 13.21 35.77
CA ARG A 5 28.89 12.77 34.50
C ARG A 5 27.85 12.35 33.45
N LYS A 6 26.78 11.64 33.84
CA LYS A 6 25.69 11.27 32.92
C LYS A 6 24.92 12.49 32.41
N ILE A 7 24.67 13.48 33.27
CA ILE A 7 24.00 14.73 32.87
C ILE A 7 24.87 15.54 31.90
N ARG A 8 26.19 15.64 32.16
CA ARG A 8 27.12 16.31 31.24
C ARG A 8 27.26 15.60 29.90
N LEU A 9 27.24 14.27 29.87
CA LEU A 9 27.25 13.49 28.63
C LEU A 9 25.93 13.67 27.84
N GLY A 10 24.79 13.70 28.53
CA GLY A 10 23.49 13.99 27.91
C GLY A 10 23.40 15.39 27.32
N LEU A 11 23.92 16.41 28.03
CA LEU A 11 23.99 17.79 27.51
C LEU A 11 24.97 17.94 26.35
N PHE A 12 26.07 17.17 26.34
CA PHE A 12 27.04 17.16 25.24
C PHE A 12 26.46 16.51 23.97
N ILE A 13 25.73 15.39 24.11
CA ILE A 13 24.99 14.76 23.01
C ILE A 13 23.90 15.70 22.50
N LEU A 14 23.18 16.39 23.41
CA LEU A 14 22.17 17.39 23.04
C LEU A 14 22.76 18.55 22.24
N SER A 15 23.95 19.04 22.60
CA SER A 15 24.65 20.09 21.83
C SER A 15 25.15 19.61 20.47
N LEU A 16 25.54 18.34 20.34
CA LEU A 16 25.93 17.75 19.04
C LEU A 16 24.72 17.55 18.13
N VAL A 17 23.58 17.12 18.68
CA VAL A 17 22.32 16.96 17.94
C VAL A 17 21.77 18.34 17.53
N MET A 18 21.81 19.34 18.41
CA MET A 18 21.39 20.70 18.05
C MET A 18 22.35 21.37 17.07
N GLY A 19 23.66 21.18 17.22
CA GLY A 19 24.68 21.74 16.32
C GLY A 19 24.61 21.13 14.92
N SER A 20 24.37 19.83 14.82
CA SER A 20 24.14 19.16 13.53
C SER A 20 22.80 19.56 12.90
N PHE A 21 21.76 19.82 13.70
CA PHE A 21 20.48 20.33 13.20
C PHE A 21 20.60 21.77 12.66
N LEU A 22 21.39 22.63 13.32
CA LEU A 22 21.66 24.00 12.88
C LEU A 22 22.54 24.05 11.61
N LEU A 23 23.51 23.16 11.48
CA LEU A 23 24.29 22.99 10.24
C LEU A 23 23.44 22.41 9.10
N PHE A 24 22.47 21.55 9.39
CA PHE A 24 21.52 21.04 8.40
C PHE A 24 20.54 22.12 7.95
N THR A 25 20.07 23.00 8.84
CA THR A 25 19.25 24.15 8.45
C THR A 25 20.04 25.21 7.66
N ALA A 26 21.33 25.39 7.94
CA ALA A 26 22.18 26.33 7.21
C ALA A 26 22.56 25.84 5.80
N CYS A 27 22.58 24.52 5.56
CA CYS A 27 22.80 23.97 4.21
C CYS A 27 21.53 23.84 3.37
N VAL A 28 20.34 24.11 3.93
CA VAL A 28 19.05 24.03 3.21
C VAL A 28 18.45 25.42 2.95
N THR A 29 19.10 26.51 3.36
CA THR A 29 18.77 27.86 2.89
C THR A 29 19.47 28.15 1.57
N ALA A 30 19.13 27.39 0.53
CA ALA A 30 19.17 27.90 -0.83
C ALA A 30 17.71 28.21 -1.21
N PRO A 31 17.25 29.47 -1.05
CA PRO A 31 16.01 29.88 -1.70
C PRO A 31 16.28 29.80 -3.21
N ASN A 32 15.34 29.24 -3.97
CA ASN A 32 15.31 29.17 -5.44
C ASN A 32 15.87 27.90 -6.09
N ILE A 33 15.27 26.73 -5.84
CA ILE A 33 15.08 25.73 -6.91
C ILE A 33 13.72 25.07 -6.67
N TYR A 34 12.90 24.98 -7.73
CA TYR A 34 11.60 24.29 -7.83
C TYR A 34 10.33 25.04 -7.44
N ILE A 35 9.97 26.09 -8.18
CA ILE A 35 8.60 26.22 -8.73
C ILE A 35 8.73 26.90 -10.10
N GLU A 36 9.11 26.14 -11.11
CA GLU A 36 8.68 26.44 -12.49
C GLU A 36 7.87 25.25 -12.99
N LYS A 37 6.75 25.01 -12.30
CA LYS A 37 5.63 24.25 -12.86
C LYS A 37 4.41 25.14 -12.76
N THR A 38 4.19 25.85 -13.86
CA THR A 38 2.89 26.40 -14.20
C THR A 38 1.86 25.28 -14.10
N GLU A 39 0.91 25.32 -13.15
CA GLU A 39 -0.35 24.60 -13.33
C GLU A 39 -1.46 25.17 -12.45
N LYS A 40 -2.61 25.37 -13.09
CA LYS A 40 -3.79 26.05 -12.56
C LYS A 40 -4.33 25.31 -11.35
N VAL A 41 -4.96 26.06 -10.44
CA VAL A 41 -5.86 25.48 -9.43
C VAL A 41 -6.75 24.42 -10.09
N SER A 42 -6.74 23.21 -9.53
CA SER A 42 -7.51 22.06 -10.00
C SER A 42 -8.54 21.64 -8.93
N ASP A 43 -9.25 20.55 -9.18
CA ASP A 43 -10.18 19.97 -8.20
C ASP A 43 -9.48 19.26 -7.02
N HIS A 44 -8.15 19.12 -7.06
CA HIS A 44 -7.34 18.48 -6.02
C HIS A 44 -6.01 19.20 -5.72
N PHE A 45 -5.77 20.37 -6.32
CA PHE A 45 -4.62 21.24 -6.06
C PHE A 45 -5.05 22.71 -5.93
N ASN A 46 -4.70 23.37 -4.82
CA ASN A 46 -5.15 24.74 -4.54
C ASN A 46 -4.18 25.84 -5.01
N GLY A 47 -3.18 25.49 -5.82
CA GLY A 47 -2.08 26.37 -6.24
C GLY A 47 -0.87 26.36 -5.29
N VAL A 48 -0.99 25.72 -4.12
CA VAL A 48 0.10 25.60 -3.13
C VAL A 48 0.26 24.16 -2.63
N ARG A 49 -0.85 23.47 -2.38
CA ARG A 49 -0.91 22.12 -1.82
C ARG A 49 -1.98 21.28 -2.50
N TYR A 50 -1.70 19.99 -2.58
CA TYR A 50 -2.67 18.97 -2.92
C TYR A 50 -3.63 18.72 -1.74
N PHE A 51 -4.82 18.22 -2.03
CA PHE A 51 -5.81 17.88 -1.01
C PHE A 51 -6.73 16.75 -1.48
N ASN A 52 -7.42 16.10 -0.54
CA ASN A 52 -8.39 15.03 -0.84
C ASN A 52 -9.76 15.63 -1.19
N PRO A 53 -10.23 15.53 -2.44
CA PRO A 53 -11.53 16.10 -2.82
C PRO A 53 -12.68 15.39 -2.09
N GLY A 54 -13.60 16.16 -1.50
CA GLY A 54 -14.77 15.62 -0.81
C GLY A 54 -14.50 14.92 0.54
N ALA A 55 -13.25 14.77 0.96
CA ALA A 55 -12.92 14.27 2.28
C ALA A 55 -13.10 15.37 3.35
N PRO A 56 -13.51 15.04 4.59
CA PRO A 56 -13.59 16.02 5.67
C PRO A 56 -12.25 16.73 5.86
N GLN A 57 -12.22 18.06 5.71
CA GLN A 57 -11.01 18.88 5.85
C GLN A 57 -10.43 18.91 7.28
N THR A 58 -11.03 18.20 8.24
CA THR A 58 -10.60 18.16 9.65
C THR A 58 -9.15 17.65 9.84
N LEU A 59 -8.54 17.08 8.80
CA LEU A 59 -7.11 16.75 8.73
C LEU A 59 -6.19 17.99 8.76
N TYR A 60 -6.61 19.13 8.19
CA TYR A 60 -5.85 20.38 8.28
C TYR A 60 -5.81 20.91 9.73
N TYR A 61 -6.88 20.68 10.50
CA TYR A 61 -7.07 21.24 11.84
C TYR A 61 -6.25 20.54 12.95
N GLN A 62 -5.87 19.26 12.75
CA GLN A 62 -4.93 18.61 13.67
C GLN A 62 -3.49 19.12 13.49
N SER A 63 -3.15 19.65 12.30
CA SER A 63 -1.86 20.31 12.10
C SER A 63 -1.77 21.58 12.96
N ASP A 64 -2.85 22.33 13.16
CA ASP A 64 -2.86 23.50 14.04
C ASP A 64 -2.68 23.15 15.53
N GLN A 65 -3.18 21.99 15.98
CA GLN A 65 -2.87 21.48 17.33
C GLN A 65 -1.44 20.93 17.44
N ALA A 66 -0.91 20.31 16.38
CA ALA A 66 0.48 19.86 16.31
C ALA A 66 1.47 21.04 16.21
N ILE A 67 1.10 22.13 15.52
CA ILE A 67 1.81 23.41 15.46
C ILE A 67 1.79 24.08 16.84
N LYS A 68 0.66 24.02 17.57
CA LYS A 68 0.56 24.51 18.97
C LYS A 68 1.42 23.71 19.96
N ARG A 69 1.68 22.42 19.73
CA ARG A 69 2.52 21.57 20.59
C ARG A 69 3.97 21.40 20.11
N GLY A 70 4.25 21.80 18.87
CA GLY A 70 5.55 21.70 18.21
C GLY A 70 5.85 20.30 17.62
N PRO A 71 6.60 20.21 16.51
CA PRO A 71 6.99 18.95 15.87
C PRO A 71 7.84 18.05 16.80
N THR A 72 8.56 18.66 17.74
CA THR A 72 9.30 17.96 18.80
C THR A 72 8.36 17.15 19.69
N TRP A 73 7.21 17.68 20.10
CA TRP A 73 6.27 16.95 20.95
C TRP A 73 5.69 15.71 20.26
N TRP A 74 5.42 15.77 18.96
CA TRP A 74 4.92 14.61 18.21
C TRP A 74 5.99 13.52 18.10
N VAL A 75 7.22 13.88 17.72
CA VAL A 75 8.35 12.95 17.63
C VAL A 75 8.69 12.37 19.01
N TRP A 76 8.73 13.20 20.05
CA TRP A 76 8.95 12.74 21.42
C TRP A 76 7.80 11.86 21.93
N ASN A 77 6.55 12.18 21.65
CA ASN A 77 5.42 11.34 22.04
C ASN A 77 5.40 10.01 21.28
N TRP A 78 5.83 9.97 20.01
CA TRP A 78 5.95 8.72 19.27
C TRP A 78 7.13 7.86 19.77
N ILE A 79 8.29 8.48 20.05
CA ILE A 79 9.50 7.82 20.58
C ILE A 79 9.34 7.38 22.05
N LEU A 80 8.68 8.18 22.88
CA LEU A 80 8.52 7.94 24.32
C LEU A 80 7.23 7.20 24.68
N ARG A 81 6.39 6.84 23.70
CA ARG A 81 5.23 5.98 23.94
C ARG A 81 5.70 4.62 24.42
N THR A 82 5.21 4.22 25.59
CA THR A 82 5.51 2.93 26.22
C THR A 82 4.34 1.96 26.16
N ASP A 83 3.23 2.34 25.51
CA ASP A 83 1.96 1.60 25.42
C ASP A 83 1.77 0.87 24.08
N TRP A 84 2.81 0.91 23.24
CA TRP A 84 2.95 0.13 22.03
C TRP A 84 2.78 -1.37 22.32
N PRO A 85 1.78 -2.10 21.75
CA PRO A 85 1.69 -3.55 21.91
C PRO A 85 2.99 -4.25 21.51
N GLU A 86 3.46 -5.23 22.27
CA GLU A 86 4.70 -5.93 21.92
C GLU A 86 4.51 -6.72 20.62
N TRP A 87 5.30 -6.38 19.61
CA TRP A 87 5.44 -7.20 18.40
C TRP A 87 6.50 -8.28 18.68
N PRO A 88 6.41 -9.45 18.03
CA PRO A 88 7.41 -10.49 18.20
C PRO A 88 8.80 -9.95 17.84
N LYS A 89 9.85 -10.60 18.37
CA LYS A 89 11.20 -10.35 17.84
C LYS A 89 11.20 -10.68 16.35
N ARG A 90 12.01 -9.95 15.58
CA ARG A 90 12.19 -10.13 14.13
C ARG A 90 12.13 -11.61 13.78
N THR A 91 11.15 -11.97 12.97
CA THR A 91 10.97 -13.33 12.48
C THR A 91 11.75 -13.45 11.19
N ASP A 92 12.90 -14.11 11.25
CA ASP A 92 13.71 -14.43 10.07
C ASP A 92 13.03 -15.57 9.31
N TYR A 93 11.91 -15.27 8.64
CA TYR A 93 11.37 -16.18 7.64
C TYR A 93 12.35 -16.19 6.46
N PRO A 94 12.76 -17.38 5.96
CA PRO A 94 13.59 -17.43 4.78
C PRO A 94 12.85 -16.76 3.62
N PRO A 95 13.58 -16.06 2.72
CA PRO A 95 12.97 -15.54 1.50
C PRO A 95 12.35 -16.68 0.70
N GLY A 96 11.31 -16.35 -0.06
CA GLY A 96 10.71 -17.27 -1.01
C GLY A 96 11.69 -17.67 -2.13
N PRO A 97 11.30 -18.63 -2.97
CA PRO A 97 12.13 -19.03 -4.11
C PRO A 97 12.35 -17.83 -5.06
N PRO A 98 13.49 -17.77 -5.77
CA PRO A 98 13.72 -16.76 -6.80
C PRO A 98 12.55 -16.73 -7.80
N PRO A 99 11.98 -15.56 -8.11
CA PRO A 99 10.94 -15.44 -9.11
C PRO A 99 11.41 -15.91 -10.49
N VAL A 100 10.47 -16.36 -11.31
CA VAL A 100 10.74 -16.59 -12.73
C VAL A 100 11.14 -15.28 -13.42
N THR A 101 11.99 -15.36 -14.44
CA THR A 101 12.46 -14.15 -15.15
C THR A 101 11.32 -13.35 -15.76
N ARG A 102 10.33 -14.03 -16.35
CA ARG A 102 9.11 -13.44 -16.93
C ARG A 102 7.92 -14.37 -16.68
N ALA A 103 6.74 -13.80 -16.54
CA ALA A 103 5.50 -14.57 -16.51
C ALA A 103 5.27 -15.26 -17.87
N PRO A 104 4.82 -16.53 -17.89
CA PRO A 104 4.27 -17.17 -19.08
C PRO A 104 3.16 -16.34 -19.76
N GLU A 105 2.98 -16.51 -21.06
CA GLU A 105 1.92 -15.82 -21.80
C GLU A 105 0.52 -16.08 -21.21
N GLY A 106 -0.30 -15.02 -21.11
CA GLY A 106 -1.65 -15.08 -20.52
C GLY A 106 -1.70 -15.26 -19.00
N SER A 107 -0.55 -15.31 -18.33
CA SER A 107 -0.47 -15.44 -16.88
C SER A 107 -0.18 -14.11 -16.19
N LEU A 108 -0.67 -14.00 -14.97
CA LEU A 108 -0.42 -12.87 -14.07
C LEU A 108 0.05 -13.47 -12.74
N TYR A 109 1.26 -13.11 -12.33
CA TYR A 109 1.83 -13.46 -11.04
C TYR A 109 2.02 -12.21 -10.19
N VAL A 110 1.68 -12.30 -8.91
CA VAL A 110 1.98 -11.28 -7.91
C VAL A 110 2.77 -11.93 -6.79
N THR A 111 3.97 -11.43 -6.53
CA THR A 111 4.83 -11.87 -5.43
C THR A 111 4.94 -10.74 -4.41
N PRO A 112 4.33 -10.88 -3.23
CA PRO A 112 4.45 -9.90 -2.14
C PRO A 112 5.86 -9.94 -1.58
N VAL A 113 6.63 -8.87 -1.75
CA VAL A 113 7.96 -8.74 -1.13
C VAL A 113 7.81 -8.34 0.34
N GLY A 114 6.80 -7.54 0.64
CA GLY A 114 6.48 -7.12 2.00
C GLY A 114 6.08 -5.66 2.05
N HIS A 115 5.30 -5.29 3.07
CA HIS A 115 4.75 -3.95 3.24
C HIS A 115 3.89 -3.58 2.04
N ALA A 116 4.25 -2.55 1.28
CA ALA A 116 3.56 -2.14 0.07
C ALA A 116 4.30 -2.57 -1.21
N THR A 117 5.37 -3.36 -1.09
CA THR A 117 6.18 -3.82 -2.22
C THR A 117 5.69 -5.13 -2.79
N PHE A 118 5.32 -5.10 -4.07
CA PHE A 118 4.92 -6.28 -4.85
C PHE A 118 5.70 -6.33 -6.17
N LEU A 119 6.18 -7.52 -6.53
CA LEU A 119 6.60 -7.85 -7.88
C LEU A 119 5.38 -8.35 -8.66
N ILE A 120 5.03 -7.64 -9.72
CA ILE A 120 3.91 -7.95 -10.61
C ILE A 120 4.50 -8.36 -11.96
N GLN A 121 4.17 -9.57 -12.41
CA GLN A 121 4.65 -10.12 -13.67
C GLN A 121 3.45 -10.45 -14.57
N MET A 122 3.33 -9.76 -15.69
CA MET A 122 2.23 -9.92 -16.66
C MET A 122 2.65 -9.42 -18.04
N ASP A 123 2.07 -9.99 -19.10
CA ASP A 123 2.12 -9.43 -20.46
C ASP A 123 3.54 -9.02 -20.93
N GLY A 124 4.55 -9.81 -20.54
CA GLY A 124 5.95 -9.61 -20.90
C GLY A 124 6.74 -8.61 -20.05
N VAL A 125 6.13 -7.98 -19.03
CA VAL A 125 6.77 -7.02 -18.14
C VAL A 125 6.82 -7.46 -16.68
N ASN A 126 7.81 -6.97 -15.95
CA ASN A 126 7.97 -7.07 -14.51
C ASN A 126 7.94 -5.65 -13.91
N ILE A 127 7.00 -5.42 -13.00
CA ILE A 127 6.77 -4.14 -12.36
C ILE A 127 6.96 -4.30 -10.86
N LEU A 128 7.69 -3.38 -10.22
CA LEU A 128 7.74 -3.26 -8.76
C LEU A 128 6.88 -2.09 -8.30
N THR A 129 6.09 -2.30 -7.26
CA THR A 129 5.39 -1.23 -6.55
C THR A 129 6.19 -0.84 -5.31
N ASP A 130 6.31 0.45 -5.03
CA ASP A 130 6.84 1.06 -3.80
C ASP A 130 8.02 0.27 -3.19
N PRO A 131 9.14 0.13 -3.93
CA PRO A 131 10.17 -0.84 -3.60
C PRO A 131 10.94 -0.43 -2.34
N MET A 132 10.92 -1.30 -1.32
CA MET A 132 11.49 -1.03 0.01
C MET A 132 12.25 -2.25 0.57
N TRP A 133 13.58 -2.26 0.42
CA TRP A 133 14.47 -3.28 1.02
C TRP A 133 15.23 -2.78 2.25
N SER A 134 15.18 -1.48 2.54
CA SER A 134 15.90 -0.93 3.69
C SER A 134 15.39 -1.48 5.04
N GLU A 135 16.29 -1.52 6.02
CA GLU A 135 16.02 -1.95 7.40
C GLU A 135 15.06 -1.00 8.14
N ARG A 136 15.01 0.28 7.72
CA ARG A 136 14.19 1.31 8.35
C ARG A 136 13.55 2.22 7.31
N CYS A 137 12.28 2.57 7.51
CA CYS A 137 11.61 3.64 6.78
C CYS A 137 11.85 4.99 7.48
N SER A 138 12.97 5.63 7.19
CA SER A 138 13.40 6.86 7.89
C SER A 138 14.30 7.74 7.00
N PRO A 139 14.36 9.06 7.25
CA PRO A 139 15.37 9.92 6.63
C PRO A 139 16.82 9.50 6.94
N VAL A 140 17.04 8.74 8.02
CA VAL A 140 18.38 8.31 8.45
C VAL A 140 18.38 6.85 8.88
N SER A 141 19.51 6.15 8.69
CA SER A 141 19.62 4.70 8.92
C SER A 141 19.59 4.27 10.39
N TRP A 142 19.76 5.20 11.34
CA TRP A 142 19.98 4.87 12.76
C TRP A 142 18.76 5.11 13.67
N VAL A 143 17.75 5.87 13.23
CA VAL A 143 16.50 6.13 13.97
C VAL A 143 15.28 5.97 13.05
N GLY A 144 14.10 5.74 13.62
CA GLY A 144 12.84 5.53 12.88
C GLY A 144 12.37 4.08 12.92
N PRO A 145 11.18 3.78 12.38
CA PRO A 145 10.60 2.44 12.43
C PRO A 145 11.54 1.42 11.79
N LYS A 146 11.78 0.32 12.51
CA LYS A 146 12.60 -0.80 12.05
C LYS A 146 11.69 -1.88 11.48
N ARG A 147 12.14 -2.53 10.42
CA ARG A 147 11.53 -3.71 9.84
C ARG A 147 11.49 -4.87 10.85
N TYR A 148 10.38 -5.59 10.87
CA TYR A 148 10.15 -6.81 11.67
C TYR A 148 10.16 -8.08 10.81
N SER A 149 9.82 -7.97 9.53
CA SER A 149 9.79 -9.08 8.58
C SER A 149 10.69 -8.78 7.39
N GLU A 150 11.58 -9.71 7.06
CA GLU A 150 12.49 -9.56 5.92
C GLU A 150 11.75 -9.38 4.59
N PRO A 151 12.39 -8.73 3.61
CA PRO A 151 11.93 -8.80 2.23
C PRO A 151 11.80 -10.26 1.80
N GLY A 152 10.61 -10.65 1.35
CA GLY A 152 10.31 -12.01 0.91
C GLY A 152 11.05 -12.43 -0.35
N ILE A 153 11.64 -11.48 -1.10
CA ILE A 153 12.53 -11.75 -2.22
C ILE A 153 13.88 -11.11 -1.89
N ARG A 154 14.97 -11.88 -1.98
CA ARG A 154 16.31 -11.29 -1.85
C ARG A 154 16.53 -10.31 -3.00
N PHE A 155 17.21 -9.20 -2.74
CA PHE A 155 17.36 -8.15 -3.76
C PHE A 155 18.09 -8.68 -5.00
N GLU A 156 19.07 -9.57 -4.80
CA GLU A 156 19.83 -10.25 -5.84
C GLU A 156 19.01 -11.24 -6.68
N ASP A 157 17.90 -11.77 -6.14
CA ASP A 157 17.04 -12.72 -6.85
C ASP A 157 15.98 -12.03 -7.72
N LEU A 158 15.84 -10.70 -7.63
CA LEU A 158 14.88 -9.96 -8.43
C LEU A 158 15.12 -10.19 -9.93
N PRO A 159 14.09 -10.50 -10.73
CA PRO A 159 14.23 -10.55 -12.18
C PRO A 159 14.49 -9.14 -12.75
N PRO A 160 14.81 -8.99 -14.05
CA PRO A 160 14.87 -7.68 -14.69
C PRO A 160 13.56 -6.91 -14.47
N VAL A 161 13.64 -5.70 -13.93
CA VAL A 161 12.48 -4.85 -13.63
C VAL A 161 12.36 -3.78 -14.71
N ASP A 162 11.23 -3.72 -15.40
CA ASP A 162 11.01 -2.78 -16.51
C ASP A 162 10.51 -1.42 -16.01
N ALA A 163 9.78 -1.41 -14.91
CA ALA A 163 9.34 -0.17 -14.27
C ALA A 163 9.15 -0.32 -12.76
N VAL A 164 9.39 0.78 -12.05
CA VAL A 164 8.90 0.97 -10.68
C VAL A 164 7.71 1.92 -10.68
N LEU A 165 6.70 1.61 -9.88
CA LEU A 165 5.58 2.48 -9.58
C LEU A 165 5.77 2.95 -8.14
N VAL A 166 5.76 4.27 -7.91
CA VAL A 166 5.85 4.82 -6.54
C VAL A 166 4.63 5.65 -6.23
N SER A 167 3.79 5.16 -5.32
CA SER A 167 2.46 5.71 -5.03
C SER A 167 2.46 7.10 -4.42
N HIS A 168 3.45 7.38 -3.56
CA HIS A 168 3.67 8.66 -2.90
C HIS A 168 5.06 8.66 -2.23
N ASN A 169 5.41 9.78 -1.59
CA ASN A 169 6.78 10.02 -1.16
C ASN A 169 7.09 9.69 0.30
N HIS A 170 6.25 8.97 1.05
CA HIS A 170 6.61 8.56 2.40
C HIS A 170 7.80 7.59 2.42
N TYR A 171 8.53 7.55 3.53
CA TYR A 171 9.79 6.79 3.64
C TYR A 171 9.63 5.28 3.53
N ASP A 172 8.44 4.75 3.79
CA ASP A 172 8.10 3.32 3.67
C ASP A 172 7.59 2.93 2.27
N HIS A 173 7.38 3.92 1.38
CA HIS A 173 6.94 3.74 0.00
C HIS A 173 7.95 4.24 -1.04
N PHE A 174 8.83 5.17 -0.63
CA PHE A 174 9.84 5.80 -1.46
C PHE A 174 11.21 5.68 -0.77
N ASP A 175 11.83 4.53 -0.96
CA ASP A 175 13.13 4.17 -0.40
C ASP A 175 14.27 4.49 -1.36
N ILE A 176 14.93 5.62 -1.13
CA ILE A 176 16.01 6.10 -2.00
C ILE A 176 17.15 5.07 -2.15
N PRO A 177 17.65 4.41 -1.07
CA PRO A 177 18.63 3.34 -1.21
C PRO A 177 18.20 2.22 -2.16
N THR A 178 16.98 1.68 -2.01
CA THR A 178 16.47 0.65 -2.91
C THR A 178 16.36 1.14 -4.34
N LEU A 179 15.81 2.34 -4.55
CA LEU A 179 15.65 2.91 -5.89
C LEU A 179 16.98 3.15 -6.59
N LYS A 180 18.02 3.58 -5.86
CA LYS A 180 19.40 3.68 -6.38
C LYS A 180 19.95 2.32 -6.78
N ASN A 181 19.79 1.31 -5.94
CA ASN A 181 20.23 -0.05 -6.27
C ASN A 181 19.49 -0.61 -7.50
N LEU A 182 18.22 -0.23 -7.71
CA LEU A 182 17.46 -0.60 -8.91
C LEU A 182 17.97 0.13 -10.16
N ALA A 183 18.29 1.43 -10.04
CA ALA A 183 18.94 2.19 -11.11
C ALA A 183 20.29 1.58 -11.51
N ASP A 184 21.12 1.23 -10.53
CA ASP A 184 22.43 0.59 -10.74
C ASP A 184 22.30 -0.79 -11.42
N ARG A 185 21.19 -1.49 -11.20
CA ARG A 185 20.85 -2.76 -11.88
C ARG A 185 20.23 -2.57 -13.26
N GLY A 186 20.03 -1.32 -13.71
CA GLY A 186 19.54 -0.99 -15.03
C GLY A 186 18.01 -0.93 -15.15
N THR A 187 17.27 -0.75 -14.04
CA THR A 187 15.83 -0.44 -14.12
C THR A 187 15.63 0.86 -14.90
N PRO A 188 14.95 0.84 -16.06
CA PRO A 188 15.02 1.96 -17.00
C PRO A 188 14.02 3.08 -16.67
N ARG A 189 12.96 2.75 -15.91
CA ARG A 189 11.78 3.60 -15.83
C ARG A 189 11.14 3.64 -14.44
N ALA A 190 10.67 4.82 -14.06
CA ALA A 190 9.82 5.04 -12.90
C ALA A 190 8.57 5.83 -13.29
N ILE A 191 7.44 5.52 -12.66
CA ILE A 191 6.19 6.28 -12.79
C ILE A 191 5.78 6.76 -11.40
N VAL A 192 5.59 8.08 -11.26
CA VAL A 192 5.32 8.75 -9.99
C VAL A 192 4.20 9.80 -10.12
N PRO A 193 3.50 10.15 -9.03
CA PRO A 193 2.58 11.28 -9.03
C PRO A 193 3.27 12.64 -9.19
N LEU A 194 2.52 13.65 -9.65
CA LEU A 194 2.96 15.05 -9.74
C LEU A 194 3.73 15.56 -8.51
N GLY A 195 4.80 16.32 -8.75
CA GLY A 195 5.69 16.88 -7.73
C GLY A 195 6.82 15.95 -7.27
N ASN A 196 6.85 14.68 -7.68
CA ASN A 196 7.87 13.72 -7.26
C ASN A 196 9.00 13.51 -8.29
N LEU A 197 8.94 14.15 -9.46
CA LEU A 197 9.89 13.98 -10.56
C LEU A 197 11.35 14.16 -10.14
N ASP A 198 11.69 15.28 -9.48
CA ASP A 198 13.09 15.61 -9.18
C ASP A 198 13.66 14.71 -8.10
N LEU A 199 12.84 14.35 -7.11
CA LEU A 199 13.22 13.36 -6.11
C LEU A 199 13.50 12.00 -6.76
N MET A 200 12.66 11.55 -7.69
CA MET A 200 12.86 10.28 -8.38
C MET A 200 14.09 10.31 -9.29
N ARG A 201 14.32 11.41 -10.03
CA ARG A 201 15.55 11.58 -10.83
C ARG A 201 16.82 11.51 -9.98
N SER A 202 16.78 11.98 -8.72
CA SER A 202 17.92 11.88 -7.80
C SER A 202 18.35 10.45 -7.45
N THR A 203 17.52 9.45 -7.77
CA THR A 203 17.83 8.02 -7.58
C THR A 203 18.68 7.44 -8.70
N GLY A 204 18.77 8.11 -9.85
CA GLY A 204 19.53 7.64 -11.02
C GLY A 204 18.71 6.85 -12.05
N ILE A 205 17.42 6.58 -11.80
CA ILE A 205 16.54 5.98 -12.82
C ILE A 205 16.42 6.92 -14.02
N ALA A 206 16.71 6.41 -15.21
CA ALA A 206 16.91 7.21 -16.41
C ALA A 206 15.64 7.91 -16.91
N THR A 207 14.52 7.20 -16.94
CA THR A 207 13.23 7.73 -17.42
C THR A 207 12.26 7.83 -16.26
N VAL A 208 11.67 9.01 -16.06
CA VAL A 208 10.66 9.23 -15.03
C VAL A 208 9.45 9.89 -15.65
N ASP A 209 8.31 9.19 -15.61
CA ASP A 209 7.02 9.76 -15.96
C ASP A 209 6.35 10.29 -14.69
N GLU A 210 5.85 11.50 -14.79
CA GLU A 210 5.14 12.16 -13.71
C GLU A 210 3.70 12.37 -14.15
N LEU A 211 2.75 11.80 -13.40
CA LEU A 211 1.34 11.74 -13.78
C LEU A 211 0.46 12.46 -12.77
N ASP A 212 -0.60 13.09 -13.28
CA ASP A 212 -1.76 13.50 -12.49
C ASP A 212 -2.80 12.35 -12.42
N TRP A 213 -3.76 12.45 -11.51
CA TRP A 213 -4.86 11.50 -11.43
C TRP A 213 -5.59 11.36 -12.77
N TRP A 214 -5.87 10.11 -13.12
CA TRP A 214 -6.48 9.66 -14.38
C TRP A 214 -5.62 9.85 -15.62
N GLN A 215 -4.37 10.33 -15.49
CA GLN A 215 -3.42 10.29 -16.59
C GLN A 215 -2.79 8.90 -16.70
N SER A 216 -2.49 8.53 -17.95
CA SER A 216 -1.97 7.22 -18.31
C SER A 216 -0.73 7.34 -19.16
N VAL A 217 0.13 6.33 -19.07
CA VAL A 217 1.31 6.20 -19.93
C VAL A 217 1.46 4.75 -20.41
N PRO A 218 1.76 4.51 -21.69
CA PRO A 218 2.09 3.17 -22.17
C PRO A 218 3.44 2.74 -21.61
N LEU A 219 3.48 1.57 -20.97
CA LEU A 219 4.72 0.93 -20.52
C LEU A 219 5.31 0.02 -21.62
N SER A 220 4.45 -0.67 -22.36
CA SER A 220 4.80 -1.50 -23.51
C SER A 220 3.71 -1.40 -24.59
N SER A 221 3.79 -2.21 -25.66
CA SER A 221 2.71 -2.28 -26.66
C SER A 221 1.38 -2.78 -26.10
N ASN A 222 1.43 -3.54 -25.00
CA ASN A 222 0.26 -4.22 -24.43
C ASN A 222 -0.11 -3.69 -23.04
N VAL A 223 0.81 -3.01 -22.35
CA VAL A 223 0.62 -2.59 -20.96
C VAL A 223 0.56 -1.07 -20.84
N THR A 224 -0.50 -0.58 -20.19
CA THR A 224 -0.69 0.83 -19.86
C THR A 224 -0.79 1.00 -18.35
N ILE A 225 -0.11 2.03 -17.83
CA ILE A 225 -0.16 2.41 -16.41
C ILE A 225 -1.00 3.65 -16.29
N THR A 226 -1.97 3.66 -15.38
CA THR A 226 -2.79 4.83 -15.05
C THR A 226 -2.64 5.18 -13.59
N LEU A 227 -2.30 6.43 -13.27
CA LEU A 227 -2.37 6.92 -11.89
C LEU A 227 -3.85 7.16 -11.54
N VAL A 228 -4.29 6.66 -10.39
CA VAL A 228 -5.68 6.82 -9.91
C VAL A 228 -5.70 7.47 -8.53
N PRO A 229 -6.80 8.16 -8.15
CA PRO A 229 -6.88 8.83 -6.86
C PRO A 229 -6.79 7.88 -5.66
N ALA A 230 -6.20 8.39 -4.59
CA ALA A 230 -6.20 7.80 -3.25
C ALA A 230 -6.56 8.86 -2.22
N GLN A 231 -7.18 8.47 -1.11
CA GLN A 231 -7.45 9.36 0.02
C GLN A 231 -6.27 9.32 0.99
N HIS A 232 -5.20 10.07 0.69
CA HIS A 232 -3.96 10.05 1.47
C HIS A 232 -3.29 11.42 1.52
N PHE A 233 -1.96 11.45 1.69
CA PHE A 233 -1.18 12.66 1.85
C PHE A 233 0.30 12.45 1.52
N SER A 234 1.08 13.53 1.38
CA SER A 234 2.54 13.46 1.18
C SER A 234 3.32 14.28 2.22
N ALA A 235 4.53 13.82 2.57
CA ALA A 235 5.54 14.54 3.34
C ALA A 235 6.85 13.74 3.45
N ARG A 236 7.99 14.40 3.26
CA ARG A 236 9.32 13.85 3.59
C ARG A 236 10.06 14.67 4.61
N THR A 237 9.78 15.96 4.68
CA THR A 237 10.41 16.89 5.61
C THR A 237 9.35 17.55 6.49
N LEU A 238 9.78 18.43 7.39
CA LEU A 238 8.85 19.17 8.24
C LEU A 238 8.07 20.25 7.48
N TRP A 239 8.42 20.53 6.22
CA TRP A 239 7.98 21.72 5.49
C TRP A 239 7.33 21.42 4.13
N ASP A 240 7.33 20.16 3.68
CA ASP A 240 6.87 19.76 2.34
C ASP A 240 5.51 19.03 2.32
N ARG A 241 4.76 19.16 3.43
CA ARG A 241 3.44 18.55 3.60
C ARG A 241 2.51 18.93 2.43
N ASP A 242 1.98 17.91 1.75
CA ASP A 242 1.04 18.02 0.63
C ASP A 242 1.58 18.82 -0.58
N GLN A 243 2.91 18.98 -0.71
CA GLN A 243 3.51 19.65 -1.88
C GLN A 243 3.67 18.73 -3.09
N THR A 244 3.58 17.42 -2.90
CA THR A 244 3.54 16.43 -3.99
C THR A 244 2.26 15.62 -3.94
N LEU A 245 1.83 15.12 -5.09
CA LEU A 245 0.65 14.29 -5.22
C LEU A 245 0.94 12.86 -4.71
N TRP A 246 -0.13 12.12 -4.45
CA TRP A 246 -0.18 10.71 -4.05
C TRP A 246 -1.26 10.00 -4.86
N GLY A 247 -1.23 8.68 -4.97
CA GLY A 247 -2.27 7.93 -5.68
C GLY A 247 -2.09 6.43 -5.62
N GLY A 248 -2.98 5.70 -6.28
CA GLY A 248 -2.77 4.31 -6.65
C GLY A 248 -2.46 4.17 -8.15
N PHE A 249 -2.27 2.95 -8.62
CA PHE A 249 -2.06 2.65 -10.03
C PHE A 249 -3.02 1.55 -10.51
N VAL A 250 -3.55 1.71 -11.71
CA VAL A 250 -4.13 0.61 -12.48
C VAL A 250 -3.16 0.24 -13.60
N ILE A 251 -2.78 -1.03 -13.65
CA ILE A 251 -1.95 -1.64 -14.68
C ILE A 251 -2.89 -2.44 -15.58
N SER A 252 -3.08 -1.96 -16.81
CA SER A 252 -3.97 -2.55 -17.79
C SER A 252 -3.19 -3.31 -18.86
N GLY A 253 -3.57 -4.55 -19.12
CA GLY A 253 -3.03 -5.38 -20.18
C GLY A 253 -3.92 -6.57 -20.52
N PRO A 254 -3.58 -7.38 -21.55
CA PRO A 254 -4.34 -8.57 -21.95
C PRO A 254 -4.59 -9.58 -20.84
N SER A 255 -3.69 -9.66 -19.84
CA SER A 255 -3.87 -10.50 -18.67
C SER A 255 -4.86 -9.90 -17.65
N GLY A 256 -5.53 -8.79 -17.94
CA GLY A 256 -6.52 -8.16 -17.07
C GLY A 256 -5.93 -7.10 -16.14
N ASN A 257 -6.80 -6.29 -15.55
CA ASN A 257 -6.39 -5.11 -14.79
C ASN A 257 -5.89 -5.46 -13.39
N VAL A 258 -4.71 -4.95 -13.02
CA VAL A 258 -4.19 -4.97 -11.65
C VAL A 258 -4.40 -3.60 -11.03
N TYR A 259 -5.02 -3.54 -9.86
CA TYR A 259 -5.13 -2.30 -9.09
C TYR A 259 -4.19 -2.38 -7.88
N TYR A 260 -3.26 -1.42 -7.77
CA TYR A 260 -2.46 -1.17 -6.59
C TYR A 260 -2.91 0.14 -5.96
N SER A 261 -3.42 0.12 -4.73
CA SER A 261 -4.02 1.33 -4.16
C SER A 261 -3.03 2.36 -3.61
N GLY A 262 -1.77 1.95 -3.37
CA GLY A 262 -0.91 2.67 -2.43
C GLY A 262 -1.56 2.75 -1.04
N ASP A 263 -1.13 3.75 -0.26
CA ASP A 263 -1.81 4.09 0.99
C ASP A 263 -3.04 4.94 0.71
N THR A 264 -4.16 4.55 1.33
CA THR A 264 -5.43 5.23 1.14
C THR A 264 -6.37 4.97 2.31
N GLY A 265 -7.17 5.97 2.67
CA GLY A 265 -8.38 5.78 3.46
C GLY A 265 -9.53 5.27 2.61
N TYR A 266 -10.61 4.82 3.24
CA TYR A 266 -11.81 4.40 2.50
C TYR A 266 -12.59 5.61 1.95
N GLY A 267 -13.02 5.53 0.69
CA GLY A 267 -13.72 6.64 0.03
C GLY A 267 -14.36 6.28 -1.32
N PRO A 268 -15.05 7.24 -1.96
CA PRO A 268 -15.81 7.00 -3.19
C PRO A 268 -14.94 6.66 -4.42
N HIS A 269 -13.64 6.93 -4.37
CA HIS A 269 -12.70 6.66 -5.45
C HIS A 269 -12.66 5.17 -5.84
N PHE A 270 -12.88 4.23 -4.92
CA PHE A 270 -12.91 2.79 -5.26
C PHE A 270 -14.02 2.44 -6.27
N ARG A 271 -15.23 2.99 -6.09
CA ARG A 271 -16.34 2.79 -7.04
C ARG A 271 -16.06 3.45 -8.38
N GLU A 272 -15.42 4.62 -8.36
CA GLU A 272 -15.04 5.31 -9.60
C GLU A 272 -13.96 4.55 -10.38
N ILE A 273 -12.98 3.99 -9.68
CA ILE A 273 -11.96 3.10 -10.26
C ILE A 273 -12.63 1.86 -10.86
N ALA A 274 -13.54 1.21 -10.12
CA ALA A 274 -14.30 0.08 -10.64
C ALA A 274 -15.10 0.44 -11.90
N ARG A 275 -15.77 1.60 -11.90
CA ARG A 275 -16.55 2.08 -13.05
C ARG A 275 -15.69 2.25 -14.31
N ARG A 276 -14.42 2.65 -14.17
CA ARG A 276 -13.49 2.91 -15.29
C ARG A 276 -12.71 1.68 -15.73
N PHE A 277 -12.37 0.79 -14.81
CA PHE A 277 -11.39 -0.28 -15.03
C PHE A 277 -11.93 -1.68 -14.74
N SER A 278 -13.24 -1.84 -14.51
CA SER A 278 -13.82 -3.18 -14.36
C SER A 278 -13.72 -3.99 -15.67
N PRO A 279 -13.44 -5.31 -15.58
CA PRO A 279 -13.12 -6.04 -14.36
C PRO A 279 -11.69 -5.78 -13.88
N ILE A 280 -11.54 -5.51 -12.58
CA ILE A 280 -10.26 -5.62 -11.89
C ILE A 280 -10.02 -7.12 -11.66
N ARG A 281 -8.89 -7.64 -12.13
CA ARG A 281 -8.50 -9.05 -11.92
C ARG A 281 -7.93 -9.25 -10.53
N VAL A 282 -7.06 -8.34 -10.09
CA VAL A 282 -6.50 -8.34 -8.74
C VAL A 282 -6.40 -6.94 -8.15
N ALA A 283 -6.71 -6.81 -6.86
CA ALA A 283 -6.52 -5.60 -6.08
C ALA A 283 -5.51 -5.81 -4.94
N LEU A 284 -4.52 -4.93 -4.84
CA LEU A 284 -3.52 -4.92 -3.78
C LEU A 284 -3.91 -3.79 -2.81
N LEU A 285 -4.39 -4.14 -1.62
CA LEU A 285 -5.07 -3.23 -0.71
C LEU A 285 -4.41 -3.24 0.68
N PRO A 286 -4.03 -2.08 1.25
CA PRO A 286 -3.51 -2.00 2.61
C PRO A 286 -4.57 -2.42 3.62
N ILE A 287 -4.11 -3.07 4.69
CA ILE A 287 -4.97 -3.45 5.83
C ILE A 287 -4.47 -2.86 7.15
N ALA A 288 -3.42 -2.02 7.10
CA ALA A 288 -2.79 -1.34 8.21
C ALA A 288 -2.14 -0.02 7.72
N PRO A 289 -1.66 0.87 8.61
CA PRO A 289 -1.92 0.90 10.05
C PRO A 289 -3.40 1.07 10.35
N PHE A 290 -3.86 0.51 11.47
CA PHE A 290 -5.23 0.74 11.92
C PHE A 290 -5.39 0.76 13.42
N ARG A 291 -6.54 1.26 13.89
CA ARG A 291 -6.89 1.14 15.29
C ARG A 291 -7.75 -0.10 15.48
N PRO A 292 -7.24 -1.14 16.17
CA PRO A 292 -8.03 -2.32 16.46
C PRO A 292 -9.13 -1.99 17.48
N PRO A 293 -10.27 -2.70 17.46
CA PRO A 293 -11.39 -2.47 18.38
C PRO A 293 -10.99 -2.47 19.86
N GLN A 294 -9.96 -3.24 20.22
CA GLN A 294 -9.45 -3.39 21.59
C GLN A 294 -8.56 -2.23 22.05
N ALA A 295 -8.13 -1.33 21.14
CA ALA A 295 -7.27 -0.21 21.49
C ALA A 295 -8.03 0.90 22.26
N ARG A 296 -7.46 1.34 23.38
CA ARG A 296 -8.02 2.38 24.27
C ARG A 296 -8.19 3.72 23.56
N GLU A 297 -9.23 4.48 23.94
CA GLU A 297 -9.52 5.83 23.40
C GLU A 297 -8.38 6.85 23.54
N SER A 298 -7.56 6.68 24.58
CA SER A 298 -6.36 7.49 24.80
C SER A 298 -5.26 7.29 23.75
N ASN A 299 -5.37 6.31 22.85
CA ASN A 299 -4.45 6.10 21.73
C ASN A 299 -4.70 7.16 20.64
N GLN A 300 -4.48 8.42 21.01
CA GLN A 300 -4.58 9.60 20.15
C GLN A 300 -3.44 9.53 19.13
N GLY A 301 -3.75 9.11 17.91
CA GLY A 301 -2.75 9.00 16.85
C GLY A 301 -3.27 8.39 15.56
N TYR A 302 -4.36 7.62 15.62
CA TYR A 302 -4.84 6.95 14.42
C TYR A 302 -5.67 7.87 13.52
N ARG A 303 -5.32 7.87 12.23
CA ARG A 303 -5.92 8.70 11.17
C ARG A 303 -6.74 7.82 10.21
N HIS A 304 -7.89 7.32 10.68
CA HIS A 304 -8.87 6.55 9.88
C HIS A 304 -9.19 7.18 8.51
N VAL A 305 -9.04 8.50 8.38
CA VAL A 305 -9.33 9.22 7.14
C VAL A 305 -8.31 8.93 6.03
N VAL A 306 -7.06 8.63 6.35
CA VAL A 306 -5.99 8.47 5.33
C VAL A 306 -5.40 7.07 5.24
N HIS A 307 -5.77 6.17 6.14
CA HIS A 307 -5.46 4.74 6.05
C HIS A 307 -6.71 3.94 6.37
N MET A 308 -7.02 2.95 5.53
CA MET A 308 -8.05 1.98 5.81
C MET A 308 -7.54 0.84 6.69
N GLY A 309 -8.37 0.40 7.63
CA GLY A 309 -8.18 -0.88 8.32
C GLY A 309 -8.75 -2.06 7.53
N PRO A 310 -8.62 -3.30 8.02
CA PRO A 310 -9.02 -4.48 7.25
C PRO A 310 -10.54 -4.53 6.96
N ALA A 311 -11.37 -4.04 7.89
CA ALA A 311 -12.82 -3.98 7.68
C ALA A 311 -13.21 -3.01 6.55
N GLU A 312 -12.48 -1.92 6.38
CA GLU A 312 -12.67 -0.95 5.31
C GLU A 312 -12.05 -1.45 4.00
N ALA A 313 -10.92 -2.16 4.06
CA ALA A 313 -10.34 -2.83 2.90
C ALA A 313 -11.31 -3.88 2.32
N VAL A 314 -12.07 -4.60 3.14
CA VAL A 314 -13.13 -5.52 2.67
C VAL A 314 -14.26 -4.76 1.97
N LYS A 315 -14.64 -3.56 2.45
CA LYS A 315 -15.61 -2.71 1.74
C LYS A 315 -15.06 -2.23 0.40
N ALA A 316 -13.80 -1.80 0.37
CA ALA A 316 -13.12 -1.41 -0.87
C ALA A 316 -13.08 -2.57 -1.88
N HIS A 317 -12.75 -3.79 -1.42
CA HIS A 317 -12.80 -5.01 -2.23
C HIS A 317 -14.19 -5.23 -2.86
N ILE A 318 -15.26 -5.05 -2.08
CA ILE A 318 -16.64 -5.17 -2.60
C ILE A 318 -16.95 -4.06 -3.62
N ASP A 319 -16.61 -2.81 -3.31
CA ASP A 319 -16.83 -1.66 -4.19
C ASP A 319 -16.03 -1.74 -5.51
N LEU A 320 -14.92 -2.50 -5.52
CA LEU A 320 -14.12 -2.82 -6.71
C LEU A 320 -14.71 -3.95 -7.57
N GLY A 321 -15.84 -4.55 -7.17
CA GLY A 321 -16.46 -5.66 -7.88
C GLY A 321 -15.93 -7.04 -7.46
N THR A 322 -15.44 -7.17 -6.21
CA THR A 322 -14.93 -8.42 -5.62
C THR A 322 -13.82 -9.11 -6.44
N PRO A 323 -12.73 -8.41 -6.81
CA PRO A 323 -11.59 -9.01 -7.48
C PRO A 323 -10.84 -9.97 -6.54
N PHE A 324 -9.95 -10.81 -7.07
CA PHE A 324 -8.97 -11.46 -6.18
C PHE A 324 -8.17 -10.37 -5.45
N SER A 325 -8.07 -10.39 -4.12
CA SER A 325 -7.38 -9.32 -3.39
C SER A 325 -6.23 -9.84 -2.56
N ILE A 326 -5.17 -9.04 -2.46
CA ILE A 326 -3.96 -9.36 -1.69
C ILE A 326 -3.69 -8.22 -0.72
N ALA A 327 -3.50 -8.56 0.55
CA ALA A 327 -3.27 -7.59 1.61
C ALA A 327 -1.88 -6.95 1.48
N ALA A 328 -1.82 -5.66 1.75
CA ALA A 328 -0.59 -4.85 1.80
C ALA A 328 -0.44 -4.17 3.18
N HIS A 329 0.73 -3.57 3.41
CA HIS A 329 1.06 -2.66 4.52
C HIS A 329 1.07 -3.27 5.93
N PHE A 330 0.99 -4.60 6.06
CA PHE A 330 0.93 -5.27 7.36
C PHE A 330 2.23 -6.00 7.70
N GLN A 331 2.47 -6.23 9.00
CA GLN A 331 3.53 -7.10 9.56
C GLN A 331 4.98 -6.81 9.17
N VAL A 332 5.28 -5.68 8.50
CA VAL A 332 6.65 -5.30 8.15
C VAL A 332 7.18 -4.19 9.03
N PHE A 333 6.53 -3.02 9.01
CA PHE A 333 6.90 -1.89 9.85
C PHE A 333 5.78 -1.64 10.85
N ARG A 334 6.18 -1.31 12.07
CA ARG A 334 5.26 -0.90 13.10
C ARG A 334 4.93 0.59 12.95
N LEU A 335 3.87 0.88 12.20
CA LEU A 335 3.45 2.25 11.87
C LEU A 335 2.17 2.69 12.58
N GLY A 336 1.42 1.74 13.15
CA GLY A 336 0.22 2.00 13.93
C GLY A 336 0.18 1.27 15.27
N VAL A 337 -0.96 1.42 15.95
CA VAL A 337 -1.18 0.93 17.31
C VAL A 337 -1.69 -0.51 17.35
N GLU A 338 -1.83 -1.14 16.18
CA GLU A 338 -2.17 -2.55 16.04
C GLU A 338 -1.05 -3.49 16.54
N GLY A 339 -1.46 -4.63 17.09
CA GLY A 339 -0.59 -5.79 17.30
C GLY A 339 -0.23 -6.47 15.99
N PHE A 340 0.78 -7.35 16.03
CA PHE A 340 1.34 -7.99 14.84
C PHE A 340 0.30 -8.75 14.00
N ASP A 341 -0.58 -9.53 14.64
CA ASP A 341 -1.59 -10.34 13.95
C ASP A 341 -2.97 -9.67 13.85
N ASP A 342 -3.14 -8.47 14.42
CA ASP A 342 -4.45 -7.82 14.51
C ASP A 342 -5.06 -7.58 13.13
N ALA A 343 -4.25 -7.11 12.17
CA ALA A 343 -4.73 -6.81 10.82
C ALA A 343 -5.27 -8.06 10.11
N VAL A 344 -4.54 -9.18 10.22
CA VAL A 344 -4.92 -10.47 9.61
C VAL A 344 -6.17 -11.04 10.30
N ASN A 345 -6.23 -10.99 11.64
CA ASN A 345 -7.37 -11.48 12.40
C ASN A 345 -8.67 -10.70 12.09
N VAL A 346 -8.56 -9.37 11.98
CA VAL A 346 -9.69 -8.50 11.62
C VAL A 346 -10.08 -8.69 10.15
N LEU A 347 -9.12 -8.93 9.23
CA LEU A 347 -9.42 -9.27 7.84
C LEU A 347 -10.28 -10.55 7.76
N VAL A 348 -9.84 -11.63 8.40
CA VAL A 348 -10.57 -12.91 8.43
C VAL A 348 -11.98 -12.75 9.00
N THR A 349 -12.12 -12.01 10.09
CA THR A 349 -13.42 -11.74 10.71
C THR A 349 -14.32 -10.89 9.81
N SER A 350 -13.74 -9.90 9.12
CA SER A 350 -14.47 -8.99 8.23
C SER A 350 -14.98 -9.71 6.98
N LEU A 351 -14.19 -10.63 6.41
CA LEU A 351 -14.61 -11.47 5.28
C LEU A 351 -15.77 -12.38 5.67
N LYS A 352 -15.69 -13.05 6.82
CA LYS A 352 -16.79 -13.86 7.37
C LYS A 352 -18.06 -13.04 7.57
N GLY A 353 -17.94 -11.83 8.11
CA GLY A 353 -19.08 -10.92 8.32
C GLY A 353 -19.80 -10.50 7.03
N HIS A 354 -19.13 -10.56 5.87
CA HIS A 354 -19.69 -10.25 4.56
C HIS A 354 -20.00 -11.51 3.72
N ASN A 355 -19.92 -12.71 4.30
CA ASN A 355 -20.09 -13.99 3.59
C ASN A 355 -19.14 -14.17 2.39
N LEU A 356 -17.93 -13.58 2.46
CA LEU A 356 -16.90 -13.74 1.45
C LEU A 356 -16.04 -14.97 1.76
N LYS A 357 -15.58 -15.65 0.71
CA LYS A 357 -14.66 -16.77 0.86
C LYS A 357 -13.29 -16.27 1.35
N PRO A 358 -12.56 -17.05 2.17
CA PRO A 358 -11.22 -16.65 2.64
C PRO A 358 -10.19 -16.42 1.53
N ASP A 359 -10.36 -17.08 0.37
CA ASP A 359 -9.48 -16.97 -0.79
C ASP A 359 -9.82 -15.79 -1.72
N ALA A 360 -10.90 -15.04 -1.44
CA ALA A 360 -11.24 -13.83 -2.19
C ALA A 360 -10.33 -12.64 -1.83
N PHE A 361 -9.80 -12.60 -0.60
CA PHE A 361 -8.87 -11.57 -0.14
C PHE A 361 -7.86 -12.19 0.85
N VAL A 362 -6.66 -12.46 0.35
CA VAL A 362 -5.63 -13.19 1.09
C VAL A 362 -4.64 -12.26 1.80
N ALA A 363 -4.23 -12.62 3.01
CA ALA A 363 -3.03 -12.09 3.66
C ALA A 363 -1.88 -13.07 3.40
N PRO A 364 -0.95 -12.76 2.47
CA PRO A 364 0.02 -13.73 1.99
C PRO A 364 1.23 -13.85 2.90
N LEU A 365 1.95 -14.97 2.79
CA LEU A 365 3.35 -15.04 3.21
C LEU A 365 4.21 -14.28 2.19
N PHE A 366 5.16 -13.48 2.68
CA PHE A 366 6.06 -12.74 1.80
C PHE A 366 7.00 -13.69 1.06
N GLY A 367 7.27 -13.40 -0.22
CA GLY A 367 8.16 -14.14 -1.10
C GLY A 367 7.49 -15.24 -1.92
N GLN A 368 6.24 -15.60 -1.61
CA GLN A 368 5.52 -16.63 -2.36
C GLN A 368 4.79 -16.00 -3.56
N ALA A 369 5.11 -16.47 -4.77
CA ALA A 369 4.43 -16.03 -5.97
C ALA A 369 3.00 -16.59 -6.01
N ILE A 370 2.02 -15.71 -6.23
CA ILE A 370 0.62 -16.08 -6.35
C ILE A 370 0.24 -15.95 -7.82
N GLN A 371 -0.11 -17.06 -8.46
CA GLN A 371 -0.74 -17.03 -9.77
C GLN A 371 -2.17 -16.55 -9.62
N ILE A 372 -2.49 -15.39 -10.19
CA ILE A 372 -3.82 -14.81 -10.07
C ILE A 372 -4.77 -15.57 -11.00
N PRO A 373 -5.94 -16.04 -10.52
CA PRO A 373 -6.91 -16.70 -11.39
C PRO A 373 -7.41 -15.74 -12.47
N PRO A 374 -7.70 -16.21 -13.70
CA PRO A 374 -8.36 -15.37 -14.70
C PRO A 374 -9.73 -14.94 -14.19
N VAL A 375 -10.17 -13.74 -14.57
CA VAL A 375 -11.57 -13.35 -14.35
C VAL A 375 -12.42 -14.28 -15.21
N LEU A 376 -13.22 -15.13 -14.57
CA LEU A 376 -14.22 -15.91 -15.30
C LEU A 376 -15.19 -14.91 -15.91
N ASN A 377 -15.15 -14.76 -17.24
CA ASN A 377 -16.23 -14.08 -17.93
C ASN A 377 -17.52 -14.80 -17.53
N ALA A 378 -18.44 -14.11 -16.84
CA ALA A 378 -19.84 -14.49 -16.88
C ALA A 378 -20.19 -14.54 -18.37
N SER A 379 -20.37 -15.77 -18.86
CA SER A 379 -20.42 -16.13 -20.27
C SER A 379 -21.18 -15.12 -21.12
N LEU A 380 -20.61 -14.78 -22.28
CA LEU A 380 -21.41 -14.66 -23.50
C LEU A 380 -22.22 -15.97 -23.60
N SER A 381 -23.44 -15.98 -23.07
CA SER A 381 -24.42 -16.99 -23.46
C SER A 381 -24.73 -16.72 -24.93
N PRO A 382 -24.47 -17.66 -25.86
CA PRO A 382 -25.04 -17.54 -27.19
C PRO A 382 -26.56 -17.54 -27.03
N ALA A 383 -27.21 -16.49 -27.53
CA ALA A 383 -28.63 -16.57 -27.82
C ALA A 383 -28.84 -17.68 -28.88
N GLY A 384 -29.75 -18.61 -28.60
CA GLY A 384 -30.17 -19.71 -29.51
C GLY A 384 -29.75 -21.08 -28.95
N GLU A 385 -30.63 -22.04 -28.67
CA GLU A 385 -31.91 -22.37 -29.28
C GLU A 385 -32.97 -22.64 -28.18
N ALA A 386 -34.14 -22.04 -28.33
CA ALA A 386 -35.35 -22.55 -27.69
C ALA A 386 -35.71 -23.89 -28.34
N ARG A 387 -35.58 -25.00 -27.60
CA ARG A 387 -36.26 -26.25 -27.92
C ARG A 387 -37.37 -26.48 -26.92
N SER A 388 -38.58 -26.58 -27.48
CA SER A 388 -39.85 -26.79 -26.80
C SER A 388 -39.85 -28.06 -25.95
N ILE A 389 -40.30 -27.93 -24.70
CA ILE A 389 -40.73 -29.08 -23.89
C ILE A 389 -42.20 -28.84 -23.53
N GLY A 390 -43.06 -29.69 -24.09
CA GLY A 390 -44.48 -29.77 -23.75
C GLY A 390 -44.72 -30.40 -22.37
N PRO A 391 -45.95 -30.30 -21.84
CA PRO A 391 -46.20 -30.42 -20.41
C PRO A 391 -46.48 -31.86 -19.97
N VAL A 392 -46.07 -32.20 -18.75
CA VAL A 392 -46.59 -33.36 -18.02
C VAL A 392 -46.99 -32.93 -16.60
N LEU A 393 -48.31 -32.90 -16.39
CA LEU A 393 -49.00 -32.98 -15.09
C LEU A 393 -48.50 -34.22 -14.31
N GLY A 394 -48.45 -34.33 -12.99
CA GLY A 394 -49.10 -33.65 -11.87
C GLY A 394 -49.24 -34.69 -10.72
N PHE A 395 -49.36 -34.21 -9.47
CA PHE A 395 -49.84 -34.91 -8.26
C PHE A 395 -48.94 -36.04 -7.68
N ALA A 396 -48.80 -36.28 -6.37
CA ALA A 396 -49.33 -35.69 -5.14
C ALA A 396 -48.44 -36.08 -3.92
N ARG A 397 -48.75 -35.41 -2.80
CA ARG A 397 -48.13 -35.33 -1.47
C ARG A 397 -48.03 -36.61 -0.61
N ALA A 398 -47.23 -36.44 0.46
CA ALA A 398 -47.35 -36.94 1.86
C ALA A 398 -46.58 -38.23 2.18
N SER A 399 -45.93 -38.45 3.33
CA SER A 399 -45.69 -37.70 4.58
C SER A 399 -44.82 -38.57 5.53
N ARG A 400 -44.12 -37.92 6.49
CA ARG A 400 -43.68 -38.43 7.83
C ARG A 400 -42.66 -39.59 7.88
N SER A 401 -41.42 -39.32 8.27
CA SER A 401 -40.82 -39.36 9.63
C SER A 401 -40.63 -40.77 10.19
N VAL A 402 -39.39 -41.20 10.46
CA VAL A 402 -38.88 -41.89 11.67
C VAL A 402 -37.34 -42.01 11.56
N VAL A 403 -36.66 -41.72 12.67
CA VAL A 403 -35.26 -42.00 13.08
C VAL A 403 -35.40 -42.92 14.33
N PRO A 404 -34.44 -43.72 14.88
CA PRO A 404 -32.99 -43.92 14.62
C PRO A 404 -32.56 -45.40 14.52
N GLU A 405 -31.26 -45.67 14.27
CA GLU A 405 -30.45 -46.53 15.16
C GLU A 405 -28.95 -46.49 14.80
N ALA A 406 -28.13 -46.61 15.83
CA ALA A 406 -26.67 -46.61 15.83
C ALA A 406 -26.10 -48.05 15.76
N VAL A 407 -24.77 -48.18 15.53
CA VAL A 407 -23.80 -49.24 15.93
C VAL A 407 -22.64 -49.18 14.88
N VAL A 408 -21.46 -48.61 15.16
CA VAL A 408 -20.29 -49.07 15.95
C VAL A 408 -19.44 -50.17 15.25
N GLN A 409 -18.15 -49.82 15.07
CA GLN A 409 -16.92 -50.64 14.89
C GLN A 409 -16.76 -51.43 13.57
N TYR A 410 -15.59 -51.43 12.92
CA TYR A 410 -14.20 -51.34 13.41
C TYR A 410 -13.35 -50.25 12.76
#